data_AF-A0A420N956-F1
#
_entry.id   AF-A0A420N956-F1
#
_cell.length_a   1.000
_cell.length_b   1.000
_cell.length_c   1.000
_cell.angle_alpha   90.00
_cell.angle_beta   90.00
_cell.angle_gamma   90.00
#
_symmetry.space_group_name_H-M   'P 1'
#
loop_
_entity.id
_entity.type
_entity.pdbx_description
1 polymer ?
#
loop_
_entity_poly.entity_id
_entity_poly.type
_entity_poly.pdbx_seq_one_letter_code
_entity_poly.pdbx_strand_id
1 'polypeptide(L)'
;MSLSRASTMTLGQDNVPNHHLQHEEEDAMSNHINVDLLDQIGSEPSEKRLIIAVDFGTTYSSVSYVEIPEGCPSDSVDARSICSITSYPDSLDFNANDNMLMEVPSEVIYPLNRHFREQDSLIRSQEGLETASNDSEEQETHHDAPNNGVQDMDIYDDDGDTTMNVDVTDQFHWGYRVHELWALPATHSDPSNLPLSRFKLLLDNSPMTERVRQDLNPTLNMLKSRKVVHGPLHVIADYLTYLLDHTQSQLRQLGYEDSCPKEMVLCVPAIWTQQACRDMQKCLAVAMKRANFKGVDVQNNSIENLFIVSEPEAAAAHMLANSTQIRCGQSFVLLDAGTTVDPLIPDWS
;
A
#
# COMPACT_ATOMS: atom_id res chain seq x y z
N MET A 1 18.09 7.77 -19.19
CA MET A 1 17.13 8.72 -19.79
C MET A 1 16.21 9.14 -18.66
N SER A 2 16.12 10.44 -18.39
CA SER A 2 15.29 11.00 -17.31
C SER A 2 13.82 10.68 -17.55
N LEU A 3 13.14 10.08 -16.58
CA LEU A 3 11.68 10.00 -16.57
C LEU A 3 11.18 11.25 -15.85
N SER A 4 10.93 12.32 -16.60
CA SER A 4 10.20 13.47 -16.09
C SER A 4 9.00 13.65 -17.00
N ARG A 5 7.78 13.55 -16.45
CA ARG A 5 6.55 13.67 -17.23
C ARG A 5 5.71 14.82 -16.71
N ALA A 6 5.28 15.66 -17.64
CA ALA A 6 4.49 16.84 -17.40
C ALA A 6 3.03 16.57 -17.78
N SER A 7 2.11 16.83 -16.86
CA SER A 7 0.66 16.84 -17.12
C SER A 7 0.15 18.28 -17.06
N THR A 8 -0.68 18.68 -18.02
CA THR A 8 -1.31 20.01 -18.05
C THR A 8 -2.74 19.89 -17.54
N MET A 9 -3.12 20.73 -16.57
CA MET A 9 -4.50 20.83 -16.07
C MET A 9 -5.01 22.26 -16.13
N THR A 10 -6.31 22.42 -16.37
CA THR A 10 -7.01 23.70 -16.40
C THR A 10 -8.17 23.64 -15.42
N LEU A 11 -8.22 24.58 -14.48
CA LEU A 11 -9.30 24.65 -13.48
C LEU A 11 -10.54 25.31 -14.11
N GLY A 12 -11.61 24.53 -14.26
CA GLY A 12 -12.89 24.98 -14.81
C GLY A 12 -13.63 25.95 -13.87
N GLN A 13 -14.59 26.69 -14.42
CA GLN A 13 -15.56 27.45 -13.61
C GLN A 13 -16.75 26.54 -13.31
N ASP A 14 -17.23 26.57 -12.06
CA ASP A 14 -18.49 25.93 -11.68
C ASP A 14 -19.64 26.58 -12.47
N ASN A 15 -20.10 25.92 -13.52
CA ASN A 15 -21.34 26.28 -14.19
C ASN A 15 -22.50 25.61 -13.44
N VAL A 16 -23.09 26.34 -12.49
CA VAL A 16 -24.47 26.06 -12.06
C VAL A 16 -25.36 26.14 -13.31
N PRO A 17 -26.15 25.11 -13.67
CA PRO A 17 -26.99 25.17 -14.86
C PRO A 17 -28.12 26.18 -14.63
N ASN A 18 -28.00 27.37 -15.26
CA ASN A 18 -29.12 28.27 -15.43
C ASN A 18 -30.10 27.65 -16.44
N HIS A 19 -31.17 27.02 -15.94
CA HIS A 19 -32.31 26.65 -16.77
C HIS A 19 -32.98 27.92 -17.31
N HIS A 20 -32.69 28.26 -18.57
CA HIS A 20 -33.48 29.21 -19.32
C HIS A 20 -34.62 28.46 -20.02
N LEU A 21 -35.82 28.56 -19.44
CA LEU A 21 -37.06 28.03 -20.00
C LEU A 21 -37.43 28.86 -21.25
N GLN A 22 -37.30 28.27 -22.43
CA GLN A 22 -38.01 28.72 -23.62
C GLN A 22 -39.40 28.09 -23.62
N HIS A 23 -40.42 28.94 -23.68
CA HIS A 23 -41.81 28.58 -23.86
C HIS A 23 -42.03 28.02 -25.26
N GLU A 24 -42.51 26.77 -25.35
CA GLU A 24 -43.38 26.31 -26.43
C GLU A 24 -44.55 25.54 -25.79
N GLU A 25 -45.77 25.99 -26.07
CA GLU A 25 -47.02 25.32 -25.73
C GLU A 25 -47.29 24.21 -26.76
N GLU A 26 -47.57 22.97 -26.32
CA GLU A 26 -48.73 22.19 -26.80
C GLU A 26 -48.90 20.86 -26.01
N ASP A 27 -50.17 20.62 -25.62
CA ASP A 27 -50.87 19.37 -25.33
C ASP A 27 -50.50 18.45 -24.13
N ALA A 28 -51.25 18.69 -23.05
CA ALA A 28 -52.08 17.73 -22.30
C ALA A 28 -51.58 16.28 -22.15
N MET A 29 -51.12 15.93 -20.94
CA MET A 29 -51.59 14.77 -20.16
C MET A 29 -51.12 14.94 -18.71
N SER A 30 -52.09 15.02 -17.80
CA SER A 30 -51.90 15.24 -16.37
C SER A 30 -51.23 14.02 -15.72
N ASN A 31 -50.04 14.22 -15.13
CA ASN A 31 -49.53 13.40 -14.04
C ASN A 31 -48.90 14.35 -13.02
N HIS A 32 -49.66 14.69 -12.00
CA HIS A 32 -49.16 15.42 -10.83
C HIS A 32 -48.07 14.59 -10.16
N ILE A 33 -46.80 14.91 -10.43
CA ILE A 33 -45.69 14.48 -9.59
C ILE A 33 -45.74 15.35 -8.34
N ASN A 34 -46.06 14.73 -7.21
CA ASN A 34 -46.05 15.40 -5.93
C ASN A 34 -44.59 15.66 -5.52
N VAL A 35 -44.16 16.92 -5.64
CA VAL A 35 -42.78 17.36 -5.39
C VAL A 35 -42.39 17.15 -3.91
N ASP A 36 -43.37 17.04 -3.01
CA ASP A 36 -43.17 16.75 -1.58
C ASP A 36 -42.73 15.30 -1.27
N LEU A 37 -42.71 14.41 -2.28
CA LEU A 37 -42.24 13.03 -2.16
C LEU A 37 -40.78 12.82 -2.57
N LEU A 38 -40.14 13.82 -3.21
CA LEU A 38 -38.71 13.75 -3.55
C LEU A 38 -37.81 14.22 -2.41
N ASP A 39 -38.33 15.01 -1.47
CA ASP A 39 -37.63 15.43 -0.24
C ASP A 39 -37.74 14.39 0.89
N GLN A 40 -38.40 13.25 0.66
CA GLN A 40 -38.57 12.15 1.63
C GLN A 40 -37.85 10.86 1.25
N ILE A 41 -36.88 10.89 0.33
CA ILE A 41 -35.79 9.92 0.35
C ILE A 41 -34.81 10.43 1.39
N GLY A 42 -35.16 10.24 2.67
CA GLY A 42 -34.25 10.47 3.77
C GLY A 42 -32.96 9.74 3.47
N SER A 43 -31.87 10.48 3.28
CA SER A 43 -30.53 9.90 3.36
C SER A 43 -30.47 9.20 4.70
N GLU A 44 -30.50 7.87 4.71
CA GLU A 44 -30.15 7.16 5.94
C GLU A 44 -28.80 7.73 6.40
N PRO A 45 -28.67 8.08 7.70
CA PRO A 45 -27.44 8.68 8.20
C PRO A 45 -26.28 7.76 7.81
N SER A 46 -25.35 8.26 7.00
CA SER A 46 -24.25 7.43 6.53
C SER A 46 -23.48 6.98 7.76
N GLU A 47 -23.32 5.67 7.96
CA GLU A 47 -22.53 5.13 9.05
C GLU A 47 -21.12 5.75 9.04
N LYS A 48 -20.51 5.84 10.24
CA LYS A 48 -19.10 6.17 10.39
C LYS A 48 -18.28 5.26 9.48
N ARG A 49 -17.36 5.83 8.71
CA ARG A 49 -16.53 5.07 7.75
C ARG A 49 -15.14 5.66 7.60
N LEU A 50 -14.22 4.86 7.07
CA LEU A 50 -12.86 5.26 6.74
C LEU A 50 -12.70 5.30 5.22
N ILE A 51 -12.10 6.38 4.71
CA ILE A 51 -11.56 6.38 3.35
C ILE A 51 -10.07 6.05 3.47
N ILE A 52 -9.60 5.04 2.75
CA ILE A 52 -8.20 4.59 2.73
C ILE A 52 -7.68 4.71 1.31
N ALA A 53 -6.70 5.60 1.10
CA ALA A 53 -6.05 5.82 -0.17
C ALA A 53 -4.69 5.12 -0.21
N VAL A 54 -4.48 4.28 -1.23
CA VAL A 54 -3.23 3.56 -1.49
C VAL A 54 -2.56 4.16 -2.72
N ASP A 55 -1.35 4.68 -2.53
CA ASP A 55 -0.44 5.02 -3.61
C ASP A 55 0.66 3.95 -3.68
N PHE A 56 0.49 2.99 -4.59
CA PHE A 56 1.50 1.97 -4.85
C PHE A 56 2.54 2.54 -5.81
N GLY A 57 3.52 3.29 -5.32
CA GLY A 57 4.52 3.90 -6.19
C GLY A 57 5.52 2.88 -6.78
N THR A 58 6.37 3.36 -7.69
CA THR A 58 7.40 2.49 -8.32
C THR A 58 8.55 2.17 -7.36
N THR A 59 8.85 3.09 -6.44
CA THR A 59 10.01 3.00 -5.55
C THR A 59 9.59 3.04 -4.09
N TYR A 60 8.67 3.93 -3.74
CA TYR A 60 8.05 3.99 -2.43
C TYR A 60 6.54 3.92 -2.60
N SER A 61 5.85 3.31 -1.64
CA SER A 61 4.40 3.34 -1.53
C SER A 61 3.99 4.08 -0.28
N SER A 62 2.78 4.64 -0.29
CA SER A 62 2.19 5.25 0.89
C SER A 62 0.72 4.87 1.01
N VAL A 63 0.22 4.92 2.25
CA VAL A 63 -1.20 4.77 2.54
C VAL A 63 -1.64 5.95 3.39
N SER A 64 -2.74 6.58 3.01
CA SER A 64 -3.36 7.65 3.78
C SER A 64 -4.81 7.29 4.11
N TYR A 65 -5.34 7.83 5.19
CA TYR A 65 -6.71 7.60 5.60
C TYR A 65 -7.35 8.85 6.19
N VAL A 66 -8.67 8.87 6.18
CA VAL A 66 -9.48 9.88 6.88
C VAL A 66 -10.77 9.26 7.40
N GLU A 67 -11.16 9.63 8.62
CA GLU A 67 -12.44 9.27 9.19
C GLU A 67 -13.53 10.20 8.67
N ILE A 68 -14.63 9.62 8.20
CA ILE A 68 -15.86 10.34 7.91
C ILE A 68 -16.86 10.05 9.04
N PRO A 69 -17.19 11.06 9.87
CA PRO A 69 -18.15 10.89 10.94
C PRO A 69 -19.54 10.53 10.44
N GLU A 70 -20.33 9.93 11.31
CA GLU A 70 -21.71 9.57 11.01
C GLU A 70 -22.53 10.81 10.61
N GLY A 71 -23.31 10.69 9.54
CA GLY A 71 -24.15 11.79 9.02
C GLY A 71 -23.38 12.92 8.29
N CYS A 72 -22.06 12.82 8.13
CA CYS A 72 -21.30 13.78 7.31
C CYS A 72 -21.31 13.38 5.82
N PRO A 73 -21.57 14.33 4.89
CA PRO A 73 -21.39 14.11 3.46
C PRO A 73 -19.93 13.74 3.15
N SER A 74 -19.71 12.86 2.16
CA SER A 74 -18.38 12.54 1.60
C SER A 74 -17.63 13.77 1.08
N ASP A 75 -18.37 14.82 0.73
CA ASP A 75 -17.85 15.94 -0.06
C ASP A 75 -17.24 17.03 0.83
N SER A 76 -17.31 16.88 2.16
CA SER A 76 -16.84 17.85 3.15
C SER A 76 -15.62 17.38 3.93
N VAL A 77 -14.63 16.79 3.26
CA VAL A 77 -13.36 16.40 3.89
C VAL A 77 -12.41 17.59 3.94
N ASP A 78 -11.99 17.98 5.15
CA ASP A 78 -10.89 18.94 5.31
C ASP A 78 -9.57 18.24 4.95
N ALA A 79 -8.81 18.78 3.99
CA ALA A 79 -7.52 18.21 3.62
C ALA A 79 -6.56 18.06 4.81
N ARG A 80 -6.73 18.87 5.86
CA ARG A 80 -5.93 18.81 7.10
C ARG A 80 -6.27 17.64 8.02
N SER A 81 -7.42 16.97 7.83
CA SER A 81 -7.79 15.78 8.61
C SER A 81 -7.28 14.49 7.98
N ILE A 82 -6.63 14.55 6.81
CA ILE A 82 -6.02 13.38 6.18
C ILE A 82 -4.76 13.01 6.95
N CYS A 83 -4.69 11.77 7.40
CA CYS A 83 -3.56 11.18 8.11
C CYS A 83 -2.84 10.17 7.20
N SER A 84 -1.55 9.96 7.43
CA SER A 84 -0.80 8.89 6.75
C SER A 84 -0.55 7.73 7.71
N ILE A 85 -0.49 6.53 7.14
CA ILE A 85 0.04 5.35 7.83
C ILE A 85 1.55 5.50 7.91
N THR A 86 2.11 5.33 9.10
CA THR A 86 3.53 5.52 9.40
C THR A 86 4.07 4.33 10.17
N SER A 87 5.26 4.47 10.75
CA SER A 87 5.86 3.48 11.65
C SER A 87 5.97 2.10 11.01
N TYR A 88 6.33 2.08 9.72
CA TYR A 88 6.57 0.83 9.01
C TYR A 88 7.69 0.04 9.70
N PRO A 89 7.61 -1.31 9.72
CA PRO A 89 8.65 -2.14 10.32
C PRO A 89 10.04 -1.80 9.75
N ASP A 90 11.06 -1.91 10.60
CA ASP A 90 12.47 -1.74 10.22
C ASP A 90 12.82 -0.34 9.68
N SER A 91 12.02 0.68 9.97
CA SER A 91 12.29 2.07 9.59
C SER A 91 13.29 2.79 10.51
N LEU A 92 13.98 2.08 11.41
CA LEU A 92 14.63 2.64 12.61
C LEU A 92 15.85 3.53 12.31
N ASP A 93 16.37 3.51 11.09
CA ASP A 93 17.57 4.26 10.69
C ASP A 93 17.28 5.62 10.01
N PHE A 94 16.01 6.00 9.82
CA PHE A 94 15.66 7.30 9.24
C PHE A 94 15.52 8.36 10.34
N ASN A 95 16.21 9.50 10.18
CA ASN A 95 16.07 10.63 11.09
C ASN A 95 14.59 10.92 11.34
N ALA A 96 14.16 11.06 12.59
CA ALA A 96 12.76 11.31 12.99
C ALA A 96 12.09 12.53 12.32
N ASN A 97 12.87 13.37 11.63
CA ASN A 97 12.42 14.55 10.88
C ASN A 97 12.37 14.33 9.36
N ASP A 98 12.58 13.10 8.87
CA ASP A 98 12.50 12.78 7.44
C ASP A 98 11.05 12.48 7.05
N ASN A 99 10.53 13.21 6.05
CA ASN A 99 9.20 12.95 5.50
C ASN A 99 9.09 11.55 4.86
N MET A 100 10.22 10.88 4.61
CA MET A 100 10.27 9.47 4.17
C MET A 100 9.62 8.51 5.17
N LEU A 101 9.45 8.87 6.45
CA LEU A 101 8.76 8.03 7.46
C LEU A 101 7.28 7.76 7.15
N MET A 102 6.70 8.52 6.20
CA MET A 102 5.32 8.39 5.76
C MET A 102 5.18 7.40 4.59
N GLU A 103 6.29 6.89 4.05
CA GLU A 103 6.33 5.98 2.91
C GLU A 103 7.11 4.70 3.25
N VAL A 104 6.99 3.69 2.39
CA VAL A 104 7.69 2.41 2.55
C VAL A 104 8.25 1.93 1.19
N PRO A 105 9.48 1.40 1.14
CA PRO A 105 10.06 0.90 -0.11
C PRO A 105 9.18 -0.17 -0.78
N SER A 106 8.97 -0.02 -2.09
CA SER A 106 8.24 -0.97 -2.94
C SER A 106 9.16 -2.10 -3.40
N GLU A 107 9.69 -2.82 -2.40
CA GLU A 107 10.71 -3.85 -2.56
C GLU A 107 10.34 -5.11 -1.79
N VAL A 108 10.72 -6.27 -2.32
CA VAL A 108 10.52 -7.57 -1.68
C VAL A 108 11.70 -8.52 -1.93
N ILE A 109 11.99 -9.38 -0.97
CA ILE A 109 12.88 -10.54 -1.12
C ILE A 109 12.08 -11.80 -0.79
N TYR A 110 12.19 -12.82 -1.63
CA TYR A 110 11.53 -14.10 -1.43
C TYR A 110 12.51 -15.16 -0.93
N PRO A 111 12.11 -15.99 0.03
CA PRO A 111 12.80 -17.24 0.28
C PRO A 111 12.53 -18.20 -0.88
N LEU A 112 13.51 -19.06 -1.18
CA LEU A 112 13.34 -20.03 -2.27
C LEU A 112 12.51 -21.26 -1.88
N ASN A 113 12.25 -21.45 -0.59
CA ASN A 113 11.37 -22.50 -0.08
C ASN A 113 9.91 -22.11 -0.28
N ARG A 114 9.19 -22.76 -1.20
CA ARG A 114 7.78 -22.47 -1.50
C ARG A 114 6.82 -22.58 -0.29
N HIS A 115 7.21 -23.31 0.75
CA HIS A 115 6.38 -23.54 1.95
C HIS A 115 6.45 -22.37 2.95
N PHE A 116 7.28 -21.34 2.69
CA PHE A 116 7.37 -20.14 3.53
C PHE A 116 6.00 -19.50 3.81
N ARG A 117 5.05 -19.60 2.88
CA ARG A 117 3.71 -19.02 3.02
C ARG A 117 2.86 -19.67 4.10
N GLU A 118 3.04 -20.98 4.31
CA GLU A 118 2.34 -21.71 5.37
C GLU A 118 2.82 -21.21 6.73
N GLN A 119 4.13 -21.03 6.87
CA GLN A 119 4.75 -20.49 8.08
C GLN A 119 4.40 -19.01 8.30
N ASP A 120 4.45 -18.19 7.25
CA ASP A 120 4.08 -16.78 7.30
C ASP A 120 2.61 -16.57 7.69
N SER A 121 1.70 -17.42 7.17
CA SER A 121 0.29 -17.39 7.56
C SER A 121 0.10 -17.69 9.05
N LEU A 122 0.92 -18.58 9.63
CA LEU A 122 0.89 -18.90 11.06
C LEU A 122 1.40 -17.73 11.91
N ILE A 123 2.53 -17.12 11.51
CA ILE A 123 3.13 -15.96 12.20
C ILE A 123 2.13 -14.79 12.25
N ARG A 124 1.55 -14.44 11.10
CA ARG A 124 0.55 -13.37 11.00
C ARG A 124 -0.70 -13.64 11.85
N SER A 125 -1.10 -14.91 11.96
CA SER A 125 -2.23 -15.31 12.81
C SER A 125 -1.93 -15.16 14.30
N GLN A 126 -0.65 -15.26 14.69
CA GLN A 126 -0.20 -15.15 16.07
C GLN A 126 0.00 -13.69 16.51
N GLU A 127 0.60 -12.84 15.67
CA GLU A 127 0.77 -11.40 15.94
C GLU A 127 -0.57 -10.66 16.09
N GLY A 128 -1.60 -11.09 15.33
CA GLY A 128 -2.97 -10.59 15.48
C GLY A 128 -3.64 -10.96 16.81
N LEU A 129 -3.11 -11.96 17.53
CA LEU A 129 -3.61 -12.38 18.85
C LEU A 129 -2.82 -11.72 19.99
N GLU A 130 -1.50 -11.58 19.85
CA GLU A 130 -0.62 -11.01 20.89
C GLU A 130 -0.88 -9.52 21.13
N THR A 131 -1.32 -8.78 20.10
CA THR A 131 -1.76 -7.37 20.22
C THR A 131 -3.05 -7.20 21.02
N ALA A 132 -3.83 -8.25 21.24
CA ALA A 132 -5.06 -8.22 22.04
C ALA A 132 -4.87 -8.68 23.51
N SER A 133 -3.69 -9.20 23.87
CA SER A 133 -3.45 -9.83 25.19
C SER A 133 -2.52 -9.06 26.13
N ASN A 134 -2.04 -7.86 25.76
CA ASN A 134 -1.15 -7.06 26.62
C ASN A 134 -1.87 -6.19 27.66
N ASP A 135 -2.98 -6.68 28.22
CA ASP A 135 -3.60 -6.16 29.45
C ASP A 135 -3.79 -7.33 30.42
N SER A 136 -2.71 -7.76 31.09
CA SER A 136 -2.76 -8.65 32.26
C SER A 136 -1.42 -8.67 32.99
N GLU A 137 -1.32 -7.79 33.98
CA GLU A 137 -0.68 -7.96 35.30
C GLU A 137 0.70 -8.65 35.41
N GLU A 138 1.66 -7.86 35.90
CA GLU A 138 2.86 -8.28 36.61
C GLU A 138 2.54 -9.39 37.63
N GLN A 139 3.08 -10.59 37.41
CA GLN A 139 3.27 -11.58 38.47
C GLN A 139 4.72 -12.02 38.51
N GLU A 140 5.47 -11.37 39.39
CA GLU A 140 6.70 -11.90 39.95
C GLU A 140 6.42 -13.28 40.55
N THR A 141 7.03 -14.33 39.99
CA THR A 141 7.12 -15.62 40.65
C THR A 141 8.59 -15.97 40.85
N HIS A 142 9.05 -15.70 42.06
CA HIS A 142 10.26 -16.24 42.65
C HIS A 142 10.22 -17.77 42.61
N HIS A 143 11.21 -18.40 41.96
CA HIS A 143 11.53 -19.79 42.24
C HIS A 143 13.03 -19.99 42.46
N ASP A 144 13.34 -20.28 43.72
CA ASP A 144 14.63 -20.65 44.28
C ASP A 144 15.22 -21.90 43.63
N ALA A 145 16.53 -21.86 43.37
CA ALA A 145 17.35 -23.05 43.16
C ALA A 145 17.65 -23.74 44.50
N PRO A 146 17.92 -25.06 44.48
CA PRO A 146 19.21 -25.46 45.02
C PRO A 146 19.97 -26.49 44.16
N ASN A 147 21.28 -26.28 44.24
CA ASN A 147 22.44 -26.93 43.63
C ASN A 147 22.65 -28.42 44.01
N ASN A 148 23.01 -29.29 43.06
CA ASN A 148 24.28 -30.07 43.03
C ASN A 148 24.26 -31.20 41.98
N GLY A 149 25.32 -31.29 41.16
CA GLY A 149 25.60 -32.49 40.36
C GLY A 149 26.62 -32.31 39.24
N VAL A 150 27.91 -32.34 39.61
CA VAL A 150 29.14 -32.31 38.78
C VAL A 150 29.09 -33.13 37.48
N GLN A 151 29.49 -32.52 36.36
CA GLN A 151 30.30 -33.18 35.31
C GLN A 151 30.97 -32.16 34.37
N ASP A 152 32.19 -32.52 33.94
CA ASP A 152 33.27 -31.70 33.37
C ASP A 152 32.88 -30.80 32.19
N MET A 153 33.45 -29.59 32.17
CA MET A 153 33.45 -28.69 31.01
C MET A 153 34.90 -28.35 30.66
N ASP A 154 35.39 -28.97 29.59
CA ASP A 154 36.68 -28.65 28.99
C ASP A 154 36.66 -27.23 28.42
N ILE A 155 37.65 -26.44 28.81
CA ILE A 155 37.90 -25.09 28.32
C ILE A 155 38.47 -25.21 26.90
N TYR A 156 37.69 -24.79 25.90
CA TYR A 156 38.22 -24.44 24.58
C TYR A 156 38.09 -22.94 24.39
N ASP A 157 39.22 -22.30 24.07
CA ASP A 157 39.39 -20.89 23.80
C ASP A 157 38.37 -20.38 22.76
N ASP A 158 37.60 -19.37 23.18
CA ASP A 158 36.69 -18.57 22.37
C ASP A 158 37.49 -17.50 21.61
N ASP A 159 37.92 -17.85 20.39
CA ASP A 159 38.30 -16.92 19.33
C ASP A 159 37.57 -17.37 18.06
N GLY A 160 36.34 -16.91 17.90
CA GLY A 160 35.46 -17.38 16.85
C GLY A 160 34.29 -16.44 16.64
N ASP A 161 34.57 -15.35 15.93
CA ASP A 161 33.66 -14.66 15.01
C ASP A 161 32.18 -15.05 15.18
N THR A 162 31.48 -14.33 16.05
CA THR A 162 30.01 -14.38 16.16
C THR A 162 29.40 -13.80 14.89
N THR A 163 29.52 -14.54 13.79
CA THR A 163 28.61 -14.43 12.67
C THR A 163 27.26 -14.83 13.23
N MET A 164 26.45 -13.82 13.56
CA MET A 164 25.03 -13.99 13.81
C MET A 164 24.43 -14.58 12.53
N ASN A 165 24.40 -15.90 12.43
CA ASN A 165 23.55 -16.64 11.50
C ASN A 165 22.11 -16.37 11.93
N VAL A 166 21.63 -15.15 11.67
CA VAL A 166 20.20 -14.92 11.62
C VAL A 166 19.74 -15.76 10.42
N ASP A 167 18.85 -16.70 10.68
CA ASP A 167 18.22 -17.56 9.69
C ASP A 167 17.25 -16.71 8.83
N VAL A 168 17.81 -15.78 8.05
CA VAL A 168 17.08 -14.79 7.24
C VAL A 168 16.51 -15.43 5.97
N THR A 169 17.06 -16.59 5.56
CA THR A 169 16.86 -17.18 4.23
C THR A 169 15.49 -17.84 3.99
N ASP A 170 14.71 -18.06 5.05
CA ASP A 170 13.44 -18.80 4.97
C ASP A 170 12.17 -17.93 5.13
N GLN A 171 12.33 -16.60 5.25
CA GLN A 171 11.20 -15.68 5.42
C GLN A 171 11.07 -14.71 4.24
N PHE A 172 9.85 -14.22 4.03
CA PHE A 172 9.56 -13.16 3.08
C PHE A 172 9.83 -11.80 3.70
N HIS A 173 10.58 -10.96 2.99
CA HIS A 173 10.95 -9.62 3.44
C HIS A 173 10.37 -8.58 2.49
N TRP A 174 9.94 -7.45 3.03
CA TRP A 174 9.36 -6.35 2.28
C TRP A 174 9.76 -5.00 2.90
N GLY A 175 9.60 -3.91 2.16
CA GLY A 175 9.82 -2.57 2.71
C GLY A 175 11.25 -2.35 3.17
N TYR A 176 11.42 -1.66 4.30
CA TYR A 176 12.74 -1.30 4.83
C TYR A 176 13.58 -2.51 5.24
N ARG A 177 12.96 -3.64 5.60
CA ARG A 177 13.69 -4.87 5.87
C ARG A 177 14.56 -5.30 4.69
N VAL A 178 14.10 -5.06 3.47
CA VAL A 178 14.88 -5.36 2.25
C VAL A 178 16.13 -4.50 2.18
N HIS A 179 16.05 -3.21 2.55
CA HIS A 179 17.20 -2.30 2.57
C HIS A 179 18.24 -2.73 3.61
N GLU A 180 17.80 -3.06 4.82
CA GLU A 180 18.70 -3.58 5.88
C GLU A 180 19.44 -4.83 5.42
N LEU A 181 18.71 -5.80 4.86
CA LEU A 181 19.31 -7.05 4.40
C LEU A 181 20.24 -6.84 3.22
N TRP A 182 19.89 -5.96 2.28
CA TRP A 182 20.71 -5.70 1.11
C TRP A 182 21.98 -4.90 1.42
N ALA A 183 22.00 -4.15 2.53
CA ALA A 183 23.21 -3.52 3.05
C ALA A 183 24.24 -4.53 3.59
N LEU A 184 23.82 -5.77 3.90
CA LEU A 184 24.72 -6.81 4.40
C LEU A 184 25.53 -7.47 3.27
N PRO A 185 26.86 -7.64 3.43
CA PRO A 185 27.71 -8.31 2.44
C PRO A 185 27.30 -9.73 2.04
N ALA A 186 26.76 -10.48 3.00
CA ALA A 186 26.33 -11.86 2.79
C ALA A 186 25.14 -11.98 1.83
N THR A 187 24.24 -10.98 1.82
CA THR A 187 22.98 -11.04 1.07
C THR A 187 23.18 -10.79 -0.43
N HIS A 188 24.01 -9.81 -0.82
CA HIS A 188 24.28 -9.56 -2.24
C HIS A 188 25.24 -10.58 -2.87
N SER A 189 25.93 -11.37 -2.06
CA SER A 189 26.77 -12.48 -2.51
C SER A 189 25.96 -13.74 -2.84
N ASP A 190 24.72 -13.84 -2.34
CA ASP A 190 23.83 -14.97 -2.58
C ASP A 190 22.84 -14.68 -3.72
N PRO A 191 23.01 -15.30 -4.91
CA PRO A 191 22.10 -15.11 -6.03
C PRO A 191 20.68 -15.64 -5.79
N SER A 192 20.44 -16.35 -4.68
CA SER A 192 19.11 -16.82 -4.28
C SER A 192 18.23 -15.74 -3.66
N ASN A 193 18.81 -14.65 -3.14
CA ASN A 193 18.11 -13.61 -2.36
C ASN A 193 18.02 -12.27 -3.08
N LEU A 194 17.89 -12.29 -4.41
CA LEU A 194 17.83 -11.06 -5.22
C LEU A 194 16.52 -10.29 -4.95
N PRO A 195 16.60 -9.00 -4.56
CA PRO A 195 15.42 -8.18 -4.33
C PRO A 195 14.69 -7.92 -5.65
N LEU A 196 13.37 -7.91 -5.56
CA LEU A 196 12.50 -7.40 -6.61
C LEU A 196 12.05 -6.00 -6.22
N SER A 197 12.46 -5.01 -7.00
CA SER A 197 12.00 -3.63 -6.92
C SER A 197 11.39 -3.20 -8.25
N ARG A 198 10.61 -2.11 -8.26
CA ARG A 198 9.98 -1.56 -9.49
C ARG A 198 9.08 -2.56 -10.23
N PHE A 199 8.62 -3.61 -9.54
CA PHE A 199 7.80 -4.68 -10.13
C PHE A 199 6.39 -4.20 -10.54
N LYS A 200 5.95 -3.01 -10.10
CA LYS A 200 4.79 -2.28 -10.65
C LYS A 200 4.91 -2.09 -12.17
N LEU A 201 6.12 -1.82 -12.67
CA LEU A 201 6.37 -1.56 -14.10
C LEU A 201 6.18 -2.80 -14.98
N LEU A 202 6.02 -3.99 -14.38
CA LEU A 202 5.67 -5.22 -15.09
C LEU A 202 4.21 -5.22 -15.58
N LEU A 203 3.37 -4.28 -15.10
CA LEU A 203 2.03 -4.02 -15.63
C LEU A 203 2.04 -3.22 -16.94
N ASP A 204 3.17 -2.59 -17.27
CA ASP A 204 3.35 -1.84 -18.53
C ASP A 204 4.23 -2.62 -19.52
N ASN A 205 3.69 -2.85 -20.72
CA ASN A 205 4.37 -3.53 -21.83
C ASN A 205 4.99 -2.57 -22.85
N SER A 206 4.98 -1.26 -22.59
CA SER A 206 5.59 -0.27 -23.46
C SER A 206 7.10 -0.53 -23.63
N PRO A 207 7.73 -0.02 -24.71
CA PRO A 207 9.18 -0.09 -24.87
C PRO A 207 9.94 0.62 -23.74
N MET A 208 9.30 1.59 -23.07
CA MET A 208 9.94 2.39 -22.01
C MET A 208 10.29 1.55 -20.77
N THR A 209 9.52 0.50 -20.49
CA THR A 209 9.72 -0.41 -19.34
C THR A 209 10.44 -1.70 -19.72
N GLU A 210 10.92 -1.85 -20.97
CA GLU A 210 11.56 -3.07 -21.47
C GLU A 210 12.79 -3.48 -20.66
N ARG A 211 13.67 -2.53 -20.34
CA ARG A 211 14.87 -2.80 -19.55
C ARG A 211 14.53 -3.32 -18.15
N VAL A 212 13.55 -2.72 -17.49
CA VAL A 212 13.09 -3.17 -16.16
C VAL A 212 12.54 -4.60 -16.23
N ARG A 213 11.77 -4.94 -17.28
CA ARG A 213 11.31 -6.32 -17.49
C ARG A 213 12.49 -7.28 -17.67
N GLN A 214 13.50 -6.89 -18.46
CA GLN A 214 14.71 -7.70 -18.68
C GLN A 214 15.49 -7.92 -17.38
N ASP A 215 15.64 -6.88 -16.54
CA ASP A 215 16.36 -6.96 -15.27
C ASP A 215 15.63 -7.86 -14.25
N LEU A 216 14.29 -7.81 -14.18
CA LEU A 216 13.50 -8.59 -13.21
C LEU A 216 13.21 -10.04 -13.65
N ASN A 217 13.23 -10.31 -14.96
CA ASN A 217 12.87 -11.63 -15.51
C ASN A 217 13.70 -12.81 -14.96
N PRO A 218 15.03 -12.72 -14.78
CA PRO A 218 15.83 -13.80 -14.20
C PRO A 218 15.32 -14.24 -12.83
N THR A 219 15.15 -13.30 -11.90
CA THR A 219 14.65 -13.55 -10.55
C THR A 219 13.22 -14.10 -10.59
N LEU A 220 12.33 -13.49 -11.39
CA LEU A 220 10.96 -13.98 -11.53
C LEU A 220 10.87 -15.39 -12.11
N ASN A 221 11.71 -15.73 -13.09
CA ASN A 221 11.75 -17.06 -13.70
C ASN A 221 12.26 -18.10 -12.70
N MET A 222 13.26 -17.75 -11.88
CA MET A 222 13.72 -18.61 -10.79
C MET A 222 12.59 -18.89 -9.80
N LEU A 223 11.91 -17.85 -9.30
CA LEU A 223 10.81 -17.99 -8.35
C LEU A 223 9.64 -18.80 -8.92
N LYS A 224 9.31 -18.60 -10.21
CA LYS A 224 8.30 -19.40 -10.93
C LYS A 224 8.70 -20.87 -11.05
N SER A 225 9.96 -21.15 -11.40
CA SER A 225 10.46 -22.52 -11.56
C SER A 225 10.37 -23.31 -10.25
N ARG A 226 10.54 -22.63 -9.11
CA ARG A 226 10.40 -23.18 -7.76
C ARG A 226 8.97 -23.15 -7.21
N LYS A 227 8.02 -22.63 -7.98
CA LYS A 227 6.61 -22.45 -7.59
C LYS A 227 6.41 -21.56 -6.35
N VAL A 228 7.33 -20.62 -6.12
CA VAL A 228 7.26 -19.62 -5.04
C VAL A 228 6.27 -18.52 -5.40
N VAL A 229 6.29 -18.09 -6.67
CA VAL A 229 5.34 -17.14 -7.27
C VAL A 229 4.81 -17.68 -8.59
N HIS A 230 3.63 -17.22 -9.01
CA HIS A 230 3.03 -17.64 -10.29
C HIS A 230 3.30 -16.62 -11.42
N GLY A 231 3.62 -15.39 -11.05
CA GLY A 231 3.79 -14.29 -12.00
C GLY A 231 3.99 -12.94 -11.31
N PRO A 232 4.21 -11.87 -12.09
CA PRO A 232 4.34 -10.51 -11.58
C PRO A 232 3.18 -10.08 -10.69
N LEU A 233 1.95 -10.44 -11.05
CA LEU A 233 0.76 -10.10 -10.27
C LEU A 233 0.77 -10.74 -8.87
N HIS A 234 1.37 -11.92 -8.72
CA HIS A 234 1.52 -12.54 -7.40
C HIS A 234 2.48 -11.71 -6.52
N VAL A 235 3.55 -11.19 -7.11
CA VAL A 235 4.51 -10.33 -6.40
C VAL A 235 3.86 -9.04 -5.93
N ILE A 236 3.08 -8.39 -6.79
CA ILE A 236 2.32 -7.18 -6.44
C ILE A 236 1.33 -7.49 -5.32
N ALA A 237 0.54 -8.57 -5.45
CA ALA A 237 -0.43 -8.96 -4.44
C ALA A 237 0.22 -9.26 -3.08
N ASP A 238 1.37 -9.94 -3.06
CA ASP A 238 2.11 -10.23 -1.83
C ASP A 238 2.58 -8.94 -1.16
N TYR A 239 3.25 -8.03 -1.88
CA TYR A 239 3.66 -6.74 -1.33
C TYR A 239 2.48 -5.95 -0.73
N LEU A 240 1.39 -5.80 -1.50
CA LEU A 240 0.19 -5.11 -1.01
C LEU A 240 -0.44 -5.79 0.20
N THR A 241 -0.32 -7.12 0.31
CA THR A 241 -0.85 -7.89 1.44
C THR A 241 -0.20 -7.45 2.74
N TYR A 242 1.12 -7.20 2.76
CA TYR A 242 1.82 -6.72 3.95
C TYR A 242 1.58 -5.23 4.20
N LEU A 243 1.54 -4.41 3.14
CA LEU A 243 1.19 -2.99 3.25
C LEU A 243 -0.18 -2.79 3.91
N LEU A 244 -1.17 -3.58 3.49
CA LEU A 244 -2.54 -3.53 4.00
C LEU A 244 -2.68 -4.16 5.40
N ASP A 245 -1.89 -5.17 5.72
CA ASP A 245 -1.83 -5.72 7.08
C ASP A 245 -1.32 -4.67 8.07
N HIS A 246 -0.19 -4.04 7.75
CA HIS A 246 0.37 -2.96 8.56
C HIS A 246 -0.63 -1.82 8.73
N THR A 247 -1.29 -1.43 7.64
CA THR A 247 -2.38 -0.44 7.65
C THR A 247 -3.47 -0.82 8.65
N GLN A 248 -3.95 -2.06 8.64
CA GLN A 248 -4.97 -2.50 9.59
C GLN A 248 -4.47 -2.52 11.03
N SER A 249 -3.25 -3.00 11.27
CA SER A 249 -2.65 -2.99 12.60
C SER A 249 -2.53 -1.56 13.16
N GLN A 250 -2.08 -0.60 12.35
CA GLN A 250 -2.03 0.81 12.73
C GLN A 250 -3.42 1.39 13.01
N LEU A 251 -4.42 1.10 12.16
CA LEU A 251 -5.80 1.54 12.40
C LEU A 251 -6.38 0.95 13.70
N ARG A 252 -6.12 -0.32 14.00
CA ARG A 252 -6.55 -0.95 15.27
C ARG A 252 -5.91 -0.29 16.48
N GLN A 253 -4.62 0.02 16.42
CA GLN A 253 -3.89 0.73 17.49
C GLN A 253 -4.47 2.13 17.75
N LEU A 254 -5.02 2.77 16.71
CA LEU A 254 -5.73 4.05 16.82
C LEU A 254 -7.19 3.91 17.29
N GLY A 255 -7.65 2.68 17.56
CA GLY A 255 -8.99 2.39 18.08
C GLY A 255 -10.07 2.16 17.02
N TYR A 256 -9.70 2.00 15.74
CA TYR A 256 -10.65 1.64 14.70
C TYR A 256 -10.92 0.13 14.67
N GLU A 257 -12.20 -0.23 14.65
CA GLU A 257 -12.59 -1.64 14.55
C GLU A 257 -12.47 -2.19 13.11
N ASP A 258 -12.19 -3.49 13.00
CA ASP A 258 -12.19 -4.21 11.72
C ASP A 258 -13.57 -4.19 11.04
N SER A 259 -14.65 -4.06 11.84
CA SER A 259 -16.02 -3.89 11.38
C SER A 259 -16.29 -2.58 10.65
N CYS A 260 -15.50 -1.53 10.94
CA CYS A 260 -15.72 -0.20 10.38
C CYS A 260 -15.76 -0.28 8.83
N PRO A 261 -16.80 0.26 8.18
CA PRO A 261 -16.85 0.37 6.72
C PRO A 261 -15.61 1.12 6.17
N LYS A 262 -15.03 0.58 5.11
CA LYS A 262 -13.80 1.09 4.48
C LYS A 262 -14.07 1.33 2.99
N GLU A 263 -13.89 2.57 2.56
CA GLU A 263 -13.84 2.94 1.14
C GLU A 263 -12.40 2.96 0.68
N MET A 264 -12.10 2.31 -0.44
CA MET A 264 -10.73 2.19 -0.93
C MET A 264 -10.51 3.14 -2.10
N VAL A 265 -9.43 3.91 -2.07
CA VAL A 265 -8.98 4.72 -3.20
C VAL A 265 -7.64 4.18 -3.68
N LEU A 266 -7.52 3.88 -4.97
CA LEU A 266 -6.27 3.43 -5.57
C LEU A 266 -5.78 4.48 -6.58
N CYS A 267 -4.58 5.00 -6.34
CA CYS A 267 -3.89 5.88 -7.27
C CYS A 267 -3.19 5.05 -8.36
N VAL A 268 -3.45 5.38 -9.64
CA VAL A 268 -2.83 4.67 -10.77
C VAL A 268 -2.22 5.63 -11.80
N PRO A 269 -1.16 5.22 -12.52
CA PRO A 269 -0.59 6.04 -13.59
C PRO A 269 -1.61 6.29 -14.71
N ALA A 270 -1.72 7.54 -15.16
CA ALA A 270 -2.65 7.90 -16.24
C ALA A 270 -2.37 7.20 -17.59
N ILE A 271 -1.15 6.70 -17.79
CA ILE A 271 -0.76 5.97 -19.02
C ILE A 271 -1.18 4.49 -18.99
N TRP A 272 -1.63 3.97 -17.84
CA TRP A 272 -2.00 2.58 -17.76
C TRP A 272 -3.16 2.22 -18.66
N THR A 273 -3.02 1.07 -19.34
CA THR A 273 -4.11 0.50 -20.10
C THR A 273 -5.22 0.02 -19.16
N GLN A 274 -6.44 -0.12 -19.68
CA GLN A 274 -7.54 -0.72 -18.91
C GLN A 274 -7.19 -2.11 -18.35
N GLN A 275 -6.38 -2.88 -19.07
CA GLN A 275 -5.91 -4.19 -18.62
C GLN A 275 -4.97 -4.07 -17.41
N ALA A 276 -4.04 -3.11 -17.42
CA ALA A 276 -3.15 -2.84 -16.28
C ALA A 276 -3.94 -2.42 -15.03
N CYS A 277 -4.95 -1.54 -15.18
CA CYS A 277 -5.82 -1.17 -14.07
C CYS A 277 -6.62 -2.37 -13.53
N ARG A 278 -7.16 -3.22 -14.41
CA ARG A 278 -7.87 -4.45 -14.00
C ARG A 278 -6.96 -5.43 -13.27
N ASP A 279 -5.73 -5.61 -13.74
CA ASP A 279 -4.79 -6.51 -13.11
C ASP A 279 -4.29 -5.96 -11.76
N MET A 280 -4.12 -4.64 -11.64
CA MET A 280 -3.84 -4.00 -10.35
C MET A 280 -5.02 -4.17 -9.37
N GLN A 281 -6.26 -3.98 -9.83
CA GLN A 281 -7.47 -4.23 -9.02
C GLN A 281 -7.55 -5.69 -8.53
N LYS A 282 -7.17 -6.67 -9.37
CA LYS A 282 -7.07 -8.08 -8.95
C LYS A 282 -6.04 -8.26 -7.85
N CYS A 283 -4.86 -7.65 -7.99
CA CYS A 283 -3.82 -7.74 -6.96
C CYS A 283 -4.30 -7.14 -5.64
N LEU A 284 -4.97 -5.98 -5.70
CA LEU A 284 -5.55 -5.33 -4.54
C LEU A 284 -6.62 -6.19 -3.89
N ALA A 285 -7.53 -6.82 -4.67
CA ALA A 285 -8.58 -7.69 -4.12
C ALA A 285 -7.98 -8.91 -3.40
N VAL A 286 -6.97 -9.55 -4.00
CA VAL A 286 -6.26 -10.66 -3.36
C VAL A 286 -5.59 -10.20 -2.06
N ALA A 287 -4.93 -9.04 -2.08
CA ALA A 287 -4.24 -8.49 -0.92
C ALA A 287 -5.19 -8.13 0.22
N MET A 288 -6.27 -7.41 -0.10
CA MET A 288 -7.32 -7.06 0.85
C MET A 288 -7.94 -8.31 1.50
N LYS A 289 -8.23 -9.35 0.71
CA LYS A 289 -8.75 -10.60 1.25
C LYS A 289 -7.76 -11.27 2.21
N ARG A 290 -6.48 -11.30 1.87
CA ARG A 290 -5.43 -11.91 2.71
C ARG A 290 -5.17 -11.11 3.99
N ALA A 291 -5.33 -9.79 3.92
CA ALA A 291 -5.21 -8.92 5.08
C ALA A 291 -6.48 -8.90 5.95
N ASN A 292 -7.57 -9.59 5.57
CA ASN A 292 -8.88 -9.57 6.26
C ASN A 292 -9.69 -8.26 6.15
N PHE A 293 -9.50 -7.48 5.08
CA PHE A 293 -10.46 -6.43 4.73
C PHE A 293 -11.81 -7.04 4.32
N LYS A 294 -12.90 -6.38 4.68
CA LYS A 294 -14.28 -6.74 4.28
C LYS A 294 -14.63 -6.17 2.89
N GLY A 295 -15.75 -6.61 2.33
CA GLY A 295 -16.29 -6.07 1.07
C GLY A 295 -15.50 -6.49 -0.17
N VAL A 296 -14.90 -7.69 -0.18
CA VAL A 296 -14.05 -8.16 -1.29
C VAL A 296 -14.50 -9.51 -1.82
N ASP A 297 -14.72 -9.57 -3.12
CA ASP A 297 -14.93 -10.80 -3.87
C ASP A 297 -13.79 -11.01 -4.89
N VAL A 298 -12.83 -11.85 -4.49
CA VAL A 298 -11.67 -12.20 -5.32
C VAL A 298 -12.07 -13.00 -6.58
N GLN A 299 -13.15 -13.78 -6.55
CA GLN A 299 -13.56 -14.59 -7.71
C GLN A 299 -14.10 -13.70 -8.82
N ASN A 300 -14.88 -12.69 -8.45
CA ASN A 300 -15.46 -11.74 -9.38
C ASN A 300 -14.57 -10.50 -9.62
N ASN A 301 -13.38 -10.46 -9.00
CA ASN A 301 -12.48 -9.29 -9.04
C ASN A 301 -13.20 -8.00 -8.63
N SER A 302 -14.00 -8.06 -7.58
CA SER A 302 -14.82 -6.95 -7.10
C SER A 302 -14.41 -6.54 -5.70
N ILE A 303 -14.32 -5.24 -5.48
CA ILE A 303 -14.10 -4.60 -4.19
C ILE A 303 -15.22 -3.58 -4.04
N GLU A 304 -15.99 -3.70 -2.98
CA GLU A 304 -17.03 -2.74 -2.61
C GLU A 304 -16.38 -1.38 -2.29
N ASN A 305 -16.99 -0.31 -2.78
CA ASN A 305 -16.52 1.07 -2.57
C ASN A 305 -15.05 1.32 -2.97
N LEU A 306 -14.60 0.71 -4.08
CA LEU A 306 -13.31 1.02 -4.69
C LEU A 306 -13.42 2.16 -5.72
N PHE A 307 -12.58 3.18 -5.54
CA PHE A 307 -12.39 4.28 -6.47
C PHE A 307 -10.97 4.23 -7.04
N ILE A 308 -10.85 4.35 -8.35
CA ILE A 308 -9.54 4.45 -9.02
C ILE A 308 -9.40 5.88 -9.52
N VAL A 309 -8.35 6.56 -9.06
CA VAL A 309 -8.04 7.94 -9.42
C VAL A 309 -6.68 7.94 -10.11
N SER A 310 -6.49 8.84 -11.09
CA SER A 310 -5.17 8.96 -11.70
C SER A 310 -4.20 9.66 -10.74
N GLU A 311 -2.97 9.15 -10.62
CA GLU A 311 -1.88 9.78 -9.85
C GLU A 311 -1.74 11.29 -10.13
N PRO A 312 -1.68 11.77 -11.40
CA PRO A 312 -1.56 13.20 -11.64
C PRO A 312 -2.78 14.02 -11.21
N GLU A 313 -3.98 13.43 -11.23
CA GLU A 313 -5.20 14.09 -10.73
C GLU A 313 -5.22 14.16 -9.20
N ALA A 314 -4.85 13.06 -8.52
CA ALA A 314 -4.70 13.05 -7.08
C ALA A 314 -3.65 14.07 -6.61
N ALA A 315 -2.49 14.12 -7.28
CA ALA A 315 -1.45 15.10 -7.00
C ALA A 315 -1.92 16.54 -7.23
N ALA A 316 -2.64 16.79 -8.32
CA ALA A 316 -3.21 18.11 -8.61
C ALA A 316 -4.28 18.52 -7.58
N ALA A 317 -5.18 17.62 -7.19
CA ALA A 317 -6.18 17.87 -6.17
C ALA A 317 -5.54 18.22 -4.83
N HIS A 318 -4.51 17.46 -4.41
CA HIS A 318 -3.73 17.74 -3.22
C HIS A 318 -3.03 19.11 -3.28
N MET A 319 -2.39 19.43 -4.41
CA MET A 319 -1.75 20.74 -4.61
C MET A 319 -2.76 21.88 -4.56
N LEU A 320 -3.93 21.73 -5.17
CA LEU A 320 -4.98 22.76 -5.19
C LEU A 320 -5.61 22.97 -3.81
N ALA A 321 -5.80 21.90 -3.04
CA ALA A 321 -6.32 21.99 -1.68
C ALA A 321 -5.38 22.77 -0.74
N ASN A 322 -4.07 22.69 -0.98
CA ASN A 322 -3.05 23.30 -0.13
C ASN A 322 -2.48 24.63 -0.69
N SER A 323 -2.81 25.00 -1.93
CA SER A 323 -2.27 26.19 -2.59
C SER A 323 -3.28 27.32 -2.66
N THR A 324 -2.88 28.50 -2.18
CA THR A 324 -3.63 29.76 -2.37
C THR A 324 -3.23 30.52 -3.63
N GLN A 325 -2.25 30.01 -4.39
CA GLN A 325 -1.62 30.73 -5.49
C GLN A 325 -2.29 30.47 -6.84
N ILE A 326 -2.92 29.29 -7.02
CA ILE A 326 -3.57 28.88 -8.26
C ILE A 326 -5.05 29.28 -8.20
N ARG A 327 -5.51 30.04 -9.20
CA ARG A 327 -6.89 30.53 -9.29
C ARG A 327 -7.66 29.85 -10.42
N CYS A 328 -8.99 29.85 -10.32
CA CYS A 328 -9.87 29.37 -11.39
C CYS A 328 -9.57 30.09 -12.72
N GLY A 329 -9.57 29.34 -13.82
CA GLY A 329 -9.20 29.83 -15.15
C GLY A 329 -7.69 29.88 -15.44
N GLN A 330 -6.83 29.51 -14.48
CA GLN A 330 -5.40 29.34 -14.73
C GLN A 330 -5.08 27.90 -15.14
N SER A 331 -4.05 27.75 -15.97
CA SER A 331 -3.44 26.46 -16.31
C SER A 331 -2.11 26.33 -15.59
N PHE A 332 -1.84 25.13 -15.08
CA PHE A 332 -0.55 24.79 -14.50
C PHE A 332 -0.07 23.46 -15.06
N VAL A 333 1.23 23.24 -14.94
CA VAL A 333 1.89 21.99 -15.31
C VAL A 333 2.35 21.32 -14.03
N LEU A 334 1.87 20.10 -13.81
CA LEU A 334 2.36 19.24 -12.73
C LEU A 334 3.48 18.39 -13.29
N LEU A 335 4.68 18.55 -12.74
CA LEU A 335 5.84 17.73 -13.07
C LEU A 335 5.99 16.67 -11.99
N ASP A 336 5.53 15.47 -12.30
CA ASP A 336 5.83 14.31 -11.48
C ASP A 336 7.17 13.74 -11.92
N ALA A 337 8.14 13.85 -11.01
CA ALA A 337 9.49 13.33 -11.16
C ALA A 337 9.75 12.29 -10.05
N GLY A 338 8.93 11.24 -10.00
CA GLY A 338 9.28 10.00 -9.32
C GLY A 338 10.65 9.46 -9.76
N THR A 339 11.27 8.65 -8.91
CA THR A 339 12.71 8.32 -8.99
C THR A 339 13.20 8.02 -10.40
N THR A 340 14.33 8.62 -10.74
CA THR A 340 15.13 8.32 -11.92
C THR A 340 15.30 6.81 -12.07
N VAL A 341 15.10 6.29 -13.28
CA VAL A 341 15.66 5.00 -13.66
C VAL A 341 17.19 5.15 -13.68
N ASP A 342 17.81 5.15 -12.50
CA ASP A 342 19.25 5.09 -12.44
C ASP A 342 19.66 3.73 -13.03
N PRO A 343 20.49 3.72 -14.08
CA PRO A 343 21.22 2.51 -14.39
C PRO A 343 22.07 2.21 -13.16
N LEU A 344 21.91 1.02 -12.59
CA LEU A 344 22.89 0.39 -11.70
C LEU A 344 24.28 0.90 -12.07
N ILE A 345 24.95 1.58 -11.13
CA ILE A 345 26.35 1.96 -11.25
C ILE A 345 27.11 0.64 -11.50
N PRO A 346 27.69 0.41 -12.69
CA PRO A 346 28.51 -0.76 -12.90
C PRO A 346 29.85 -0.52 -12.21
N ASP A 347 30.22 -1.46 -11.36
CA ASP A 347 31.58 -1.83 -10.95
C ASP A 347 32.54 -0.69 -10.55
N TRP A 348 32.77 -0.57 -9.24
CA TRP A 348 34.07 -0.11 -8.75
C TRP A 348 35.02 -1.30 -8.75
N SER A 349 35.75 -1.48 -9.86
CA SER A 349 36.97 -2.28 -9.94
C SER A 349 38.20 -1.41 -9.74
#